data_AF-A0A6B0UY13-F1
#
_entry.id   AF-A0A6B0UY13-F1
#
_cell.length_a   1.000
_cell.length_b   1.000
_cell.length_c   1.000
_cell.angle_alpha   90.00
_cell.angle_beta   90.00
_cell.angle_gamma   90.00
#
_symmetry.space_group_name_H-M   'P 1'
#
loop_
_entity.id
_entity.type
_entity.pdbx_description
1 polymer ?
#
loop_
_entity_poly.entity_id
_entity_poly.type
_entity_poly.pdbx_seq_one_letter_code
_entity_poly.pdbx_strand_id
1 'polypeptide(L)'
;SNTVFLHADVKGRPYRVEDFRDTLVKLSLFAEVTAIGAYQMNHVWAVTFKSTDGVRRMLATAELTVKGRRCITIDPNNQDVRIKLHWLLFNVSDDDVRAALAPYGKALEVSREMWRVDGCQSVGTMTRTAVLRLKGGVTPADIPHQLRVAGELALVVVPGRAPLC
;
A
#
# COMPACT_ATOMS: atom_id res chain seq x y z
N SER A 1 3.11 -7.73 8.90
CA SER A 1 3.37 -9.17 8.72
C SER A 1 4.29 -9.35 7.50
N ASN A 2 5.24 -10.30 7.51
CA ASN A 2 6.09 -10.59 6.33
C ASN A 2 5.46 -11.63 5.38
N THR A 3 4.16 -11.85 5.50
CA THR A 3 3.41 -12.80 4.68
C THR A 3 2.66 -12.08 3.58
N VAL A 4 2.71 -12.62 2.36
CA VAL A 4 1.88 -12.24 1.21
C VAL A 4 1.04 -13.43 0.79
N PHE A 5 -0.07 -13.15 0.10
CA PHE A 5 -0.94 -14.19 -0.44
C PHE A 5 -0.84 -14.23 -1.96
N LEU A 6 -0.80 -15.44 -2.51
CA LEU A 6 -0.80 -15.72 -3.94
C LEU A 6 -2.14 -16.32 -4.29
N HIS A 7 -2.92 -15.58 -5.07
CA HIS A 7 -4.24 -16.01 -5.53
C HIS A 7 -4.14 -16.50 -6.97
N ALA A 8 -4.01 -17.81 -7.14
CA ALA A 8 -3.87 -18.45 -8.43
C ALA A 8 -5.24 -18.71 -9.11
N ASP A 9 -5.24 -18.79 -10.45
CA ASP A 9 -6.46 -19.11 -11.22
C ASP A 9 -7.07 -20.44 -10.77
N VAL A 10 -8.33 -20.36 -10.36
CA VAL A 10 -9.16 -21.48 -9.90
C VAL A 10 -9.19 -22.66 -10.90
N LYS A 11 -9.03 -22.39 -12.21
CA LYS A 11 -8.98 -23.39 -13.29
C LYS A 11 -7.66 -24.17 -13.35
N GLY A 12 -6.60 -23.73 -12.65
CA GLY A 12 -5.30 -24.40 -12.62
C GLY A 12 -5.16 -25.49 -11.56
N ARG A 13 -6.17 -25.65 -10.70
CA ARG A 13 -6.19 -26.64 -9.63
C ARG A 13 -6.02 -28.09 -10.18
N PRO A 14 -5.42 -29.00 -9.39
CA PRO A 14 -4.81 -28.76 -8.09
C PRO A 14 -3.45 -28.07 -8.25
N TYR A 15 -3.15 -27.17 -7.31
CA TYR A 15 -1.82 -26.59 -7.17
C TYR A 15 -1.02 -27.33 -6.13
N ARG A 16 0.29 -27.40 -6.34
CA ARG A 16 1.28 -27.96 -5.43
C ARG A 16 2.35 -26.95 -5.10
N VAL A 17 3.16 -27.24 -4.08
CA VAL A 17 4.21 -26.32 -3.62
C VAL A 17 5.25 -26.06 -4.70
N GLU A 18 5.52 -27.05 -5.57
CA GLU A 18 6.47 -26.95 -6.68
C GLU A 18 6.04 -25.88 -7.69
N ASP A 19 4.74 -25.75 -7.97
CA ASP A 19 4.21 -24.76 -8.91
C ASP A 19 4.60 -23.33 -8.48
N PHE A 20 4.53 -23.05 -7.17
CA PHE A 20 4.89 -21.75 -6.61
C PHE A 20 6.38 -21.59 -6.38
N ARG A 21 7.05 -22.64 -5.90
CA ARG A 21 8.51 -22.67 -5.74
C ARG A 21 9.20 -22.29 -7.04
N ASP A 22 8.81 -22.91 -8.15
CA ASP A 22 9.46 -22.69 -9.44
C ASP A 22 9.27 -21.25 -9.94
N THR A 23 8.10 -20.66 -9.70
CA THR A 23 7.86 -19.23 -9.99
C THR A 23 8.70 -18.32 -9.08
N LEU A 24 8.80 -18.62 -7.78
CA LEU A 24 9.60 -17.83 -6.83
C LEU A 24 11.11 -17.95 -7.11
N VAL A 25 11.58 -19.10 -7.60
CA VAL A 25 12.97 -19.28 -8.06
C VAL A 25 13.25 -18.42 -9.29
N LYS A 26 12.33 -18.38 -10.26
CA LYS A 26 12.45 -17.52 -11.45
C LYS A 26 12.51 -16.03 -11.12
N LEU A 27 11.87 -15.62 -10.03
CA LEU A 27 11.89 -14.24 -9.53
C LEU A 27 13.10 -13.97 -8.61
N SER A 28 13.99 -14.94 -8.39
CA SER A 28 15.10 -14.85 -7.42
C SER A 28 14.64 -14.51 -5.99
N LEU A 29 13.43 -14.91 -5.63
CA LEU A 29 12.80 -14.63 -4.33
C LEU A 29 12.76 -15.84 -3.40
N PHE A 30 12.89 -17.06 -3.92
CA PHE A 30 12.74 -18.27 -3.11
C PHE A 30 13.74 -18.38 -1.96
N ALA A 31 14.98 -17.89 -2.14
CA ALA A 31 16.00 -17.89 -1.09
C ALA A 31 15.60 -17.06 0.15
N GLU A 32 14.62 -16.16 0.01
CA GLU A 32 14.10 -15.33 1.09
C GLU A 32 12.82 -15.86 1.73
N VAL A 33 12.29 -16.97 1.22
CA VAL A 33 11.08 -17.58 1.78
C VAL A 33 11.42 -18.40 3.02
N THR A 34 10.66 -18.20 4.10
CA THR A 34 10.75 -18.98 5.34
C THR A 34 9.62 -19.99 5.48
N ALA A 35 8.47 -19.71 4.90
CA ALA A 35 7.32 -20.61 4.90
C ALA A 35 6.47 -20.42 3.65
N ILE A 36 5.91 -21.52 3.14
CA ILE A 36 4.97 -21.52 2.02
C ILE A 36 3.92 -22.61 2.25
N GLY A 37 2.66 -22.30 2.00
CA GLY A 37 1.59 -23.29 2.14
C GLY A 37 0.25 -22.82 1.60
N ALA A 38 -0.61 -23.78 1.26
CA ALA A 38 -2.00 -23.49 0.91
C ALA A 38 -2.74 -22.89 2.11
N TYR A 39 -3.55 -21.87 1.87
CA TYR A 39 -4.28 -21.13 2.89
C TYR A 39 -5.78 -21.12 2.58
N GLN A 40 -6.58 -21.75 3.45
CA GLN A 40 -8.04 -21.95 3.34
C GLN A 40 -8.51 -22.73 2.10
N MET A 41 -8.06 -22.34 0.91
CA MET A 41 -8.44 -22.91 -0.39
C MET A 41 -7.18 -23.29 -1.18
N ASN A 42 -7.22 -24.38 -1.96
CA ASN A 42 -6.04 -24.89 -2.69
C ASN A 42 -5.47 -23.93 -3.77
N HIS A 43 -6.20 -22.86 -4.13
CA HIS A 43 -5.74 -21.83 -5.08
C HIS A 43 -5.24 -20.54 -4.40
N VAL A 44 -5.25 -20.49 -3.07
CA VAL A 44 -4.68 -19.37 -2.30
C VAL A 44 -3.51 -19.90 -1.49
N TRP A 45 -2.34 -19.30 -1.66
CA TRP A 45 -1.11 -19.74 -1.00
C TRP A 45 -0.50 -18.60 -0.21
N ALA A 46 -0.17 -18.85 1.06
CA ALA A 46 0.56 -17.91 1.89
C ALA A 46 2.06 -18.15 1.70
N VAL A 47 2.81 -17.06 1.52
CA VAL A 47 4.28 -17.08 1.42
C VAL A 47 4.82 -16.07 2.42
N THR A 48 5.68 -16.54 3.33
CA THR A 48 6.31 -15.69 4.34
C THR A 48 7.78 -15.50 4.02
N PHE A 49 8.24 -14.26 4.08
CA PHE A 49 9.61 -13.86 3.76
C PHE A 49 10.44 -13.57 5.02
N LYS A 50 11.77 -13.71 4.91
CA LYS A 50 12.75 -13.38 5.95
C LYS A 50 12.70 -11.89 6.31
N SER A 51 12.50 -11.02 5.33
CA SER A 51 12.56 -9.57 5.48
C SER A 51 11.39 -8.87 4.77
N THR A 52 11.20 -7.59 5.09
CA THR A 52 10.27 -6.71 4.39
C THR A 52 10.69 -6.41 2.95
N ASP A 53 11.97 -6.54 2.62
CA ASP A 53 12.46 -6.36 1.25
C ASP A 53 11.94 -7.46 0.30
N GLY A 54 11.96 -8.72 0.73
CA GLY A 54 11.38 -9.82 -0.04
C GLY A 54 9.88 -9.63 -0.30
N VAL A 55 9.14 -9.16 0.71
CA VAL A 55 7.72 -8.77 0.57
C VAL A 55 7.56 -7.65 -0.45
N ARG A 56 8.37 -6.59 -0.36
CA ARG A 56 8.31 -5.44 -1.28
C ARG A 56 8.57 -5.85 -2.72
N ARG A 57 9.59 -6.67 -2.97
CA ARG A 57 9.92 -7.18 -4.32
C ARG A 57 8.84 -8.11 -4.86
N MET A 58 8.26 -8.96 -4.01
CA MET A 58 7.13 -9.80 -4.40
C MET A 58 5.91 -8.96 -4.79
N LEU A 59 5.59 -7.93 -4.00
CA LEU A 59 4.45 -7.04 -4.23
C LEU A 59 4.65 -6.05 -5.38
N ALA A 60 5.90 -5.72 -5.73
CA ALA A 60 6.20 -4.99 -6.96
C ALA A 60 5.76 -5.75 -8.22
N THR A 61 5.61 -7.08 -8.11
CA THR A 61 5.03 -7.94 -9.15
C THR A 61 3.57 -8.23 -8.80
N ALA A 62 2.68 -7.30 -9.16
CA ALA A 62 1.24 -7.40 -8.87
C ALA A 62 0.58 -8.65 -9.46
N GLU A 63 1.11 -9.13 -10.60
CA GLU A 63 0.64 -10.31 -11.30
C GLU A 63 1.81 -11.15 -11.80
N LEU A 64 1.70 -12.46 -11.62
CA LEU A 64 2.70 -13.45 -12.01
C LEU A 64 2.02 -14.69 -12.60
N THR A 65 2.82 -15.53 -13.24
CA THR A 65 2.34 -16.77 -13.87
C THR A 65 2.72 -17.97 -13.03
N VAL A 66 1.73 -18.71 -12.53
CA VAL A 66 1.90 -20.00 -11.84
C VAL A 66 1.22 -21.08 -12.68
N LYS A 67 1.95 -22.15 -13.02
CA LYS A 67 1.42 -23.26 -13.83
C LYS A 67 0.79 -22.77 -15.15
N GLY A 68 1.45 -21.83 -15.81
CA GLY A 68 0.99 -21.22 -17.08
C GLY A 68 -0.27 -20.36 -16.96
N ARG A 69 -0.73 -20.05 -15.74
CA ARG A 69 -1.95 -19.28 -15.49
C ARG A 69 -1.69 -18.07 -14.61
N ARG A 70 -2.60 -17.10 -14.71
CA ARG A 70 -2.60 -15.88 -13.91
C ARG A 70 -2.61 -16.20 -12.41
N CYS A 71 -1.77 -15.50 -11.67
CA CYS A 71 -1.71 -15.51 -10.21
C CYS A 71 -1.50 -14.07 -9.72
N ILE A 72 -2.31 -13.64 -8.77
CA ILE A 72 -2.29 -12.27 -8.25
C ILE A 72 -1.57 -12.27 -6.91
N THR A 73 -0.65 -11.33 -6.72
CA THR A 73 -0.01 -11.11 -5.42
C THR A 73 -0.88 -10.16 -4.59
N ILE A 74 -1.21 -10.58 -3.36
CA ILE A 74 -2.06 -9.84 -2.43
C ILE A 74 -1.24 -9.51 -1.19
N ASP A 75 -1.15 -8.21 -0.87
CA ASP A 75 -0.67 -7.75 0.43
C ASP A 75 -1.81 -7.82 1.44
N PRO A 76 -1.75 -8.68 2.47
CA PRO A 76 -2.77 -8.69 3.52
C PRO A 76 -2.75 -7.43 4.37
N ASN A 77 -1.68 -6.65 4.31
CA ASN A 77 -1.55 -5.36 4.98
C ASN A 77 -1.85 -4.20 4.02
N ASN A 78 -2.51 -4.44 2.88
CA ASN A 78 -3.03 -3.37 2.01
C ASN A 78 -4.10 -2.58 2.78
N GLN A 79 -3.63 -1.67 3.62
CA GLN A 79 -4.43 -0.88 4.53
C GLN A 79 -4.75 0.44 3.83
N ASP A 80 -6.03 0.80 3.86
CA ASP A 80 -6.44 2.16 3.59
C ASP A 80 -6.08 3.00 4.82
N VAL A 81 -5.08 3.88 4.67
CA VAL A 81 -4.60 4.74 5.74
C VAL A 81 -5.19 6.12 5.57
N ARG A 82 -5.87 6.62 6.60
CA ARG A 82 -6.32 8.01 6.64
C ARG A 82 -5.17 8.89 7.14
N ILE A 83 -4.74 9.85 6.32
CA ILE A 83 -3.68 10.80 6.65
C ILE A 83 -4.21 12.22 6.64
N LYS A 84 -3.51 13.12 7.36
CA LYS A 84 -3.73 14.56 7.27
C LYS A 84 -2.52 15.24 6.66
N LEU A 85 -2.75 16.25 5.82
CA LEU A 85 -1.74 17.15 5.31
C LEU A 85 -2.06 18.56 5.83
N HIS A 86 -1.18 19.11 6.66
CA HIS A 86 -1.27 20.47 7.17
C HIS A 86 -0.41 21.43 6.35
N TRP A 87 -0.67 22.72 6.53
CA TRP A 87 0.04 23.84 5.89
C TRP A 87 -0.16 23.92 4.38
N LEU A 88 -1.26 23.37 3.86
CA LEU A 88 -1.61 23.49 2.45
C LEU A 88 -2.36 24.79 2.20
N LEU A 89 -1.85 25.59 1.27
CA LEU A 89 -2.52 26.82 0.80
C LEU A 89 -3.86 26.51 0.12
N PHE A 90 -4.72 27.51 0.08
CA PHE A 90 -6.11 27.38 -0.38
C PHE A 90 -6.24 27.14 -1.88
N ASN A 91 -5.22 27.46 -2.68
CA ASN A 91 -5.17 27.24 -4.12
C ASN A 91 -4.68 25.83 -4.51
N VAL A 92 -4.10 25.07 -3.58
CA VAL A 92 -3.65 23.68 -3.86
C VAL A 92 -4.88 22.81 -4.13
N SER A 93 -4.91 22.20 -5.32
CA SER A 93 -6.01 21.34 -5.75
C SER A 93 -5.92 19.96 -5.10
N ASP A 94 -7.04 19.23 -5.11
CA ASP A 94 -7.02 17.84 -4.65
C ASP A 94 -6.17 16.95 -5.58
N ASP A 95 -6.04 17.30 -6.87
CA ASP A 95 -5.21 16.57 -7.81
C ASP A 95 -3.71 16.75 -7.53
N ASP A 96 -3.28 17.94 -7.09
CA ASP A 96 -1.92 18.15 -6.62
C ASP A 96 -1.59 17.27 -5.40
N VAL A 97 -2.55 17.14 -4.49
CA VAL A 97 -2.42 16.26 -3.31
C VAL A 97 -2.35 14.80 -3.76
N ARG A 98 -3.20 14.37 -4.70
CA ARG A 98 -3.14 13.01 -5.26
C ARG A 98 -1.79 12.73 -5.92
N ALA A 99 -1.28 13.68 -6.72
CA ALA A 99 0.00 13.57 -7.40
C ALA A 99 1.16 13.43 -6.40
N ALA A 100 1.16 14.23 -5.33
CA ALA A 100 2.18 14.17 -4.29
C ALA A 100 2.16 12.84 -3.50
N LEU A 101 0.97 12.24 -3.32
CA LEU A 101 0.80 10.97 -2.61
C LEU A 101 1.02 9.72 -3.49
N ALA A 102 1.00 9.89 -4.82
CA ALA A 102 1.13 8.80 -5.79
C ALA A 102 2.36 7.89 -5.59
N PRO A 103 3.53 8.35 -5.10
CA PRO A 103 4.65 7.47 -4.80
C PRO A 103 4.31 6.39 -3.75
N TYR A 104 3.49 6.72 -2.75
CA TYR A 104 3.20 5.86 -1.59
C TYR A 104 1.94 5.00 -1.78
N GLY A 105 0.99 5.47 -2.58
CA GLY A 105 -0.32 4.84 -2.66
C GLY A 105 -1.24 5.48 -3.68
N LYS A 106 -2.43 4.91 -3.83
CA LYS A 106 -3.54 5.54 -4.55
C LYS A 106 -4.42 6.28 -3.55
N ALA A 107 -4.51 7.59 -3.67
CA ALA A 107 -5.47 8.38 -2.89
C ALA A 107 -6.88 8.10 -3.41
N LEU A 108 -7.70 7.46 -2.58
CA LEU A 108 -9.10 7.12 -2.86
C LEU A 108 -10.02 8.31 -2.62
N GLU A 109 -9.74 9.05 -1.55
CA GLU A 109 -10.46 10.26 -1.16
C GLU A 109 -9.46 11.36 -0.81
N VAL A 110 -9.78 12.59 -1.18
CA VAL A 110 -9.11 13.81 -0.73
C VAL A 110 -10.21 14.82 -0.43
N SER A 111 -10.11 15.51 0.70
CA SER A 111 -11.06 16.55 1.09
C SER A 111 -10.40 17.61 1.93
N ARG A 112 -10.92 18.85 1.84
CA ARG A 112 -10.54 19.95 2.73
C ARG A 112 -11.35 19.85 4.02
N GLU A 113 -10.66 19.92 5.16
CA GLU A 113 -11.36 20.04 6.44
C GLU A 113 -11.99 21.44 6.52
N MET A 114 -13.24 21.49 6.97
CA MET A 114 -13.95 22.74 7.24
C MET A 114 -13.80 23.11 8.72
N TRP A 115 -13.86 24.41 9.02
CA TRP A 115 -13.86 24.85 10.41
C TRP A 115 -15.08 24.30 11.15
N ARG A 116 -14.91 24.00 12.43
CA ARG A 116 -15.99 23.55 13.33
C ARG A 116 -16.48 24.66 14.27
N VAL A 117 -16.02 25.89 14.05
CA VAL A 117 -16.41 27.07 14.83
C VAL A 117 -17.74 27.61 14.29
N ASP A 118 -18.63 28.00 15.18
CA ASP A 118 -19.92 28.59 14.81
C ASP A 118 -19.74 29.84 13.94
N GLY A 119 -20.46 29.87 12.82
CA GLY A 119 -20.35 30.91 11.80
C GLY A 119 -19.29 30.65 10.73
N CYS A 120 -18.45 29.62 10.90
CA CYS A 120 -17.35 29.30 9.98
C CYS A 120 -17.48 27.92 9.32
N GLN A 121 -18.59 27.20 9.48
CA GLN A 121 -18.71 25.81 9.02
C GLN A 121 -18.60 25.64 7.49
N SER A 122 -18.84 26.70 6.71
CA SER A 122 -18.64 26.75 5.26
C SER A 122 -17.25 27.24 4.84
N VAL A 123 -16.36 27.54 5.80
CA VAL A 123 -15.01 28.04 5.56
C VAL A 123 -14.00 26.91 5.68
N GLY A 124 -13.18 26.72 4.65
CA GLY A 124 -12.15 25.69 4.60
C GLY A 124 -10.92 26.04 5.44
N THR A 125 -10.26 25.01 5.97
CA THR A 125 -8.97 25.13 6.67
C THR A 125 -7.78 24.92 5.73
N MET A 126 -6.56 25.08 6.25
CA MET A 126 -5.30 24.71 5.58
C MET A 126 -4.97 23.21 5.71
N THR A 127 -5.92 22.39 6.15
CA THR A 127 -5.74 20.94 6.33
C THR A 127 -6.50 20.18 5.25
N ARG A 128 -5.83 19.20 4.65
CA ARG A 128 -6.47 18.15 3.82
C ARG A 128 -6.50 16.84 4.58
N THR A 129 -7.58 16.10 4.45
CA THR A 129 -7.63 14.68 4.80
C THR A 129 -7.59 13.86 3.52
N ALA A 130 -6.80 12.80 3.50
CA ALA A 130 -6.77 11.84 2.41
C ALA A 130 -6.89 10.40 2.93
N VAL A 131 -7.60 9.55 2.17
CA VAL A 131 -7.61 8.10 2.37
C VAL A 131 -6.69 7.50 1.32
N LEU A 132 -5.58 6.93 1.76
CA LEU A 132 -4.52 6.41 0.91
C LEU A 132 -4.51 4.88 0.96
N ARG A 133 -4.80 4.25 -0.17
CA ARG A 133 -4.51 2.83 -0.35
C ARG A 133 -3.04 2.65 -0.65
N LEU A 134 -2.30 2.08 0.29
CA LEU A 134 -0.85 1.94 0.14
C LEU A 134 -0.49 1.02 -1.04
N LYS A 135 0.62 1.32 -1.71
CA LYS A 135 1.22 0.37 -2.64
C LYS A 135 1.77 -0.82 -1.87
N GLY A 136 1.80 -1.99 -2.50
CA GLY A 136 2.34 -3.17 -1.86
C GLY A 136 3.79 -2.96 -1.42
N GLY A 137 4.08 -3.34 -0.17
CA GLY A 137 5.39 -3.16 0.46
C GLY A 137 5.69 -1.74 0.94
N VAL A 138 4.74 -0.81 0.83
CA VAL A 138 4.75 0.49 1.51
C VAL A 138 3.95 0.37 2.79
N THR A 139 4.51 0.85 3.88
CA THR A 139 3.87 0.93 5.19
C THR A 139 3.60 2.38 5.58
N PRO A 140 2.75 2.65 6.58
CA PRO A 140 2.52 4.01 7.09
C PRO A 140 3.82 4.72 7.52
N ALA A 141 4.85 3.97 7.92
CA ALA A 141 6.15 4.50 8.32
C ALA A 141 7.01 4.98 7.14
N ASP A 142 6.74 4.49 5.92
CA ASP A 142 7.47 4.88 4.70
C ASP A 142 6.98 6.22 4.12
N ILE A 143 5.81 6.71 4.56
CA ILE A 143 5.33 8.05 4.23
C ILE A 143 6.21 9.04 5.00
N PRO A 144 6.75 10.10 4.37
CA PRO A 144 7.58 11.07 5.09
C PRO A 144 6.72 11.91 6.05
N HIS A 145 7.36 12.57 7.02
CA HIS A 145 6.70 13.57 7.86
C HIS A 145 6.45 14.88 7.12
N GLN A 146 7.21 15.16 6.07
CA GLN A 146 7.04 16.34 5.24
C GLN A 146 7.02 15.94 3.77
N LEU A 147 6.11 16.53 3.00
CA LEU A 147 5.92 16.23 1.59
C LEU A 147 5.75 17.54 0.81
N ARG A 148 6.39 17.66 -0.35
CA ARG A 148 6.12 18.79 -1.25
C ARG A 148 4.86 18.54 -2.05
N VAL A 149 3.92 19.48 -2.01
CA VAL A 149 2.65 19.45 -2.75
C VAL A 149 2.53 20.76 -3.52
N ALA A 150 2.48 20.68 -4.85
CA ALA A 150 2.48 21.86 -5.74
C ALA A 150 3.63 22.86 -5.43
N GLY A 151 4.81 22.36 -5.06
CA GLY A 151 5.98 23.17 -4.71
C GLY A 151 6.08 23.56 -3.23
N GLU A 152 4.98 23.56 -2.49
CA GLU A 152 4.91 23.96 -1.08
C GLU A 152 5.17 22.79 -0.13
N LEU A 153 5.74 23.09 1.05
CA LEU A 153 6.04 22.07 2.05
C LEU A 153 4.82 21.82 2.95
N ALA A 154 4.30 20.60 2.96
CA ALA A 154 3.20 20.17 3.81
C ALA A 154 3.70 19.26 4.94
N LEU A 155 3.11 19.41 6.13
CA LEU A 155 3.30 18.46 7.23
C LEU A 155 2.31 17.31 7.06
N VAL A 156 2.81 16.08 7.01
CA VAL A 156 2.00 14.87 6.93
C VAL A 156 1.85 14.27 8.31
N VAL A 157 0.62 13.98 8.71
CA VAL A 157 0.29 13.28 9.96
C VAL A 157 -0.38 11.97 9.62
N VAL A 158 0.22 10.89 10.12
CA VAL A 158 -0.26 9.52 9.94
C VAL A 158 -0.65 8.99 11.33
N PRO A 159 -1.90 8.55 11.56
CA PRO A 159 -2.33 8.04 12.85
C PRO A 159 -1.42 6.90 13.34
N GLY A 160 -1.04 6.93 14.61
CA GLY A 160 -0.18 5.91 15.22
C GLY A 160 1.31 6.04 14.87
N ARG A 161 1.71 6.97 14.00
CA ARG A 161 3.12 7.30 13.75
C ARG A 161 3.62 8.32 14.78
N ALA A 162 4.81 8.10 15.32
CA ALA A 162 5.45 9.06 16.21
C ALA A 162 5.56 10.46 15.56
N PRO A 163 5.30 11.54 16.31
CA PRO A 163 5.41 12.90 15.81
C PRO A 163 6.86 13.24 15.44
N LEU A 164 7.03 14.24 14.58
CA LEU A 164 8.35 14.85 14.35
C LEU A 164 8.64 15.74 15.56
N CYS A 165 9.73 15.46 16.28
CA CYS A 165 10.21 16.25 17.42
C CYS A 165 11.10 17.40 16.94
#